data_AF-A0A914CBQ7-F1
#
_entry.id   AF-A0A914CBQ7-F1
#
_cell.length_a   1.000
_cell.length_b   1.000
_cell.length_c   1.000
_cell.angle_alpha   90.00
_cell.angle_beta   90.00
_cell.angle_gamma   90.00
#
_symmetry.space_group_name_H-M   'P 1'
#
loop_
_entity.id
_entity.type
_entity.pdbx_description
1 polymer ?
#
loop_
_entity_poly.entity_id
_entity_poly.type
_entity_poly.pdbx_seq_one_letter_code
_entity_poly.pdbx_strand_id
1 'polypeptide(L)'
;MNARKYSYDKFEELNAQLEKEFELDLSNELEQYIHRDPNFNRIQPVMTWCMRQKQTTGRTLSNVTENANFVTDRTSLSKIATTPYEDRTFGWKLQCRRIGKTIFMCPYKVLEENEHFNSPLQQENSYVREKLRNIVTMPYSDFKNMESPYLNPNNSYHHVNLVELCNKEESAQFSVLYASQVDILKKGKPVEIRCHTGNFGAGKAWRSKTMKWYFQFVFSGADEVIIARKSRDHLKIEFIDEVPTKIFRAEAEENMWWTQNGCLSFLFEVLKEVHEKLHNLPEGKALVVTHNPQSTNVIFEVRDDEPNFIPFEFTQTFPNL
;
A
#
# COMPACT_ATOMS: atom_id res chain seq x y z
N MET A 1 -0.36 -20.08 -5.48
CA MET A 1 -1.22 -18.93 -5.86
C MET A 1 -0.46 -18.20 -6.96
N ASN A 2 -0.85 -18.43 -8.22
CA ASN A 2 -0.05 -18.03 -9.38
C ASN A 2 -0.32 -16.56 -9.72
N ALA A 3 0.72 -15.75 -9.67
CA ALA A 3 0.74 -14.45 -10.33
C ALA A 3 0.31 -14.63 -11.80
N ARG A 4 -0.71 -13.91 -12.24
CA ARG A 4 -1.15 -13.91 -13.65
C ARG A 4 -0.01 -13.30 -14.49
N LYS A 5 0.74 -14.13 -15.24
CA LYS A 5 1.81 -13.70 -16.15
C LYS A 5 1.21 -13.23 -17.48
N TYR A 6 1.68 -12.10 -17.99
CA TYR A 6 1.22 -11.50 -19.27
C TYR A 6 2.24 -11.58 -20.41
N SER A 7 1.70 -11.67 -21.63
CA SER A 7 2.36 -11.47 -22.93
C SER A 7 1.98 -10.08 -23.49
N TYR A 8 2.95 -9.38 -24.07
CA TYR A 8 2.93 -7.94 -24.41
C TYR A 8 2.07 -7.58 -25.64
N ASP A 9 1.83 -8.53 -26.54
CA ASP A 9 1.28 -8.26 -27.88
C ASP A 9 -0.20 -7.80 -27.91
N LYS A 10 -0.90 -7.78 -26.76
CA LYS A 10 -2.33 -7.46 -26.68
C LYS A 10 -2.67 -6.08 -26.11
N PHE A 11 -1.70 -5.35 -25.53
CA PHE A 11 -1.97 -4.02 -24.96
C PHE A 11 -2.14 -2.95 -26.05
N GLU A 12 -1.35 -3.01 -27.14
CA GLU A 12 -1.51 -2.12 -28.28
C GLU A 12 -2.78 -2.43 -29.09
N GLU A 13 -3.17 -3.72 -29.21
CA GLU A 13 -4.49 -4.09 -29.76
C GLU A 13 -5.64 -3.59 -28.88
N LEU A 14 -5.48 -3.64 -27.55
CA LEU A 14 -6.45 -3.05 -26.63
C LEU A 14 -6.53 -1.54 -26.87
N ASN A 15 -5.43 -0.78 -26.81
CA ASN A 15 -5.43 0.67 -27.08
C ASN A 15 -6.02 1.04 -28.46
N ALA A 16 -5.68 0.32 -29.53
CA ALA A 16 -6.21 0.57 -30.87
C ALA A 16 -7.71 0.23 -31.02
N GLN A 17 -8.24 -0.70 -30.21
CA GLN A 17 -9.67 -0.99 -30.11
C GLN A 17 -10.38 -0.04 -29.12
N LEU A 18 -9.68 0.43 -28.09
CA LEU A 18 -10.14 1.41 -27.09
C LEU A 18 -10.36 2.80 -27.72
N GLU A 19 -9.56 3.19 -28.71
CA GLU A 19 -9.70 4.48 -29.42
C GLU A 19 -10.93 4.55 -30.34
N LYS A 20 -11.52 3.42 -30.73
CA LYS A 20 -12.59 3.40 -31.74
C LYS A 20 -14.02 3.30 -31.19
N GLU A 21 -14.25 2.80 -29.97
CA GLU A 21 -15.60 2.63 -29.40
C GLU A 21 -15.56 2.21 -27.91
N PHE A 22 -14.96 3.01 -27.01
CA PHE A 22 -14.90 2.62 -25.58
C PHE A 22 -15.82 3.44 -24.67
N GLU A 23 -16.97 2.84 -24.36
CA GLU A 23 -17.71 3.12 -23.13
C GLU A 23 -17.74 1.83 -22.30
N LEU A 24 -16.86 1.71 -21.32
CA LEU A 24 -16.87 0.58 -20.39
C LEU A 24 -17.72 0.93 -19.18
N ASP A 25 -18.95 0.41 -19.15
CA ASP A 25 -19.82 0.50 -18.00
C ASP A 25 -19.37 -0.48 -16.90
N LEU A 26 -18.98 0.07 -15.75
CA LEU A 26 -18.59 -0.70 -14.59
C LEU A 26 -19.78 -1.05 -13.69
N SER A 27 -20.98 -0.48 -13.89
CA SER A 27 -22.10 -0.58 -12.93
C SER A 27 -22.67 -1.99 -12.72
N ASN A 28 -22.44 -2.89 -13.67
CA ASN A 28 -22.95 -4.26 -13.60
C ASN A 28 -22.39 -5.00 -12.38
N GLU A 29 -23.24 -5.65 -11.59
CA GLU A 29 -22.85 -6.63 -10.55
C GLU A 29 -22.17 -6.03 -9.30
N LEU A 30 -22.29 -4.72 -9.07
CA LEU A 30 -21.89 -4.11 -7.79
C LEU A 30 -22.53 -4.83 -6.59
N GLU A 31 -23.76 -5.33 -6.74
CA GLU A 31 -24.48 -6.09 -5.71
C GLU A 31 -23.81 -7.42 -5.33
N GLN A 32 -22.98 -7.98 -6.22
CA GLN A 32 -22.25 -9.24 -6.00
C GLN A 32 -20.82 -9.00 -5.49
N TYR A 33 -20.43 -7.75 -5.26
CA TYR A 33 -19.10 -7.39 -4.77
C TYR A 33 -18.88 -7.88 -3.34
N ILE A 34 -17.85 -8.68 -3.13
CA ILE A 34 -17.44 -9.08 -1.78
C ILE A 34 -16.64 -7.93 -1.18
N HIS A 35 -17.09 -7.40 -0.04
CA HIS A 35 -16.34 -6.37 0.66
C HIS A 35 -15.05 -6.92 1.28
N ARG A 36 -14.03 -6.06 1.36
CA ARG A 36 -12.78 -6.40 2.05
C ARG A 36 -13.07 -6.65 3.52
N ASP A 37 -12.46 -7.70 4.07
CA ASP A 37 -12.58 -8.02 5.49
C ASP A 37 -12.11 -6.83 6.34
N PRO A 38 -13.00 -6.21 7.13
CA PRO A 38 -12.61 -5.11 8.01
C PRO A 38 -11.64 -5.60 9.09
N ASN A 39 -11.53 -6.91 9.33
CA ASN A 39 -10.63 -7.53 10.30
C ASN A 39 -9.23 -7.86 9.80
N PHE A 40 -8.94 -7.58 8.53
CA PHE A 40 -7.64 -7.86 7.95
C PHE A 40 -6.50 -7.12 8.67
N ASN A 41 -5.60 -7.91 9.28
CA ASN A 41 -4.36 -7.40 9.85
C ASN A 41 -3.34 -7.13 8.73
N ARG A 42 -2.97 -5.86 8.50
CA ARG A 42 -2.15 -5.46 7.34
C ARG A 42 -0.72 -5.99 7.36
N ILE A 43 -0.18 -6.33 8.53
CA ILE A 43 1.16 -6.95 8.67
C ILE A 43 1.10 -8.48 8.51
N GLN A 44 -0.09 -9.08 8.46
CA GLN A 44 -0.26 -10.52 8.31
C GLN A 44 0.47 -11.10 7.09
N PRO A 45 0.45 -10.48 5.89
CA PRO A 45 1.13 -11.05 4.72
C PRO A 45 2.64 -11.22 4.93
N VAL A 46 3.33 -10.24 5.52
CA VAL A 46 4.78 -10.36 5.78
C VAL A 46 5.06 -11.37 6.89
N MET A 47 4.23 -11.43 7.95
CA MET A 47 4.38 -12.44 9.00
C MET A 47 4.15 -13.86 8.48
N THR A 48 3.11 -14.07 7.66
CA THR A 48 2.84 -15.35 7.01
C THR A 48 3.98 -15.75 6.07
N TRP A 49 4.54 -14.80 5.32
CA TRP A 49 5.73 -15.07 4.52
C TRP A 49 6.91 -15.49 5.40
N CYS A 50 7.19 -14.79 6.50
CA CYS A 50 8.28 -15.15 7.41
C CYS A 50 8.10 -16.57 7.99
N MET A 51 6.90 -16.92 8.45
CA MET A 51 6.61 -18.26 8.97
C MET A 51 6.80 -19.33 7.89
N ARG A 52 6.40 -19.07 6.64
CA ARG A 52 6.66 -19.99 5.52
C ARG A 52 8.16 -20.15 5.25
N GLN A 53 8.94 -19.08 5.28
CA GLN A 53 10.40 -19.16 5.14
C GLN A 53 11.02 -20.00 6.26
N LYS A 54 10.55 -19.85 7.51
CA LYS A 54 10.99 -20.69 8.64
C LYS A 54 10.68 -22.16 8.38
N GLN A 55 9.46 -22.47 7.94
CA GLN A 55 9.03 -23.85 7.68
C GLN A 55 9.81 -24.51 6.55
N THR A 56 10.15 -23.76 5.48
CA THR A 56 10.84 -24.30 4.31
C THR A 56 12.36 -24.36 4.48
N THR A 57 12.96 -23.42 5.21
CA THR A 57 14.43 -23.29 5.29
C THR A 57 15.01 -23.51 6.68
N GLY A 58 14.19 -23.58 7.73
CA GLY A 58 14.64 -23.67 9.11
C GLY A 58 15.27 -22.40 9.70
N ARG A 59 15.44 -21.33 8.91
CA ARG A 59 16.11 -20.06 9.29
C ARG A 59 15.49 -19.40 10.53
N THR A 60 16.30 -18.76 11.37
CA THR A 60 15.80 -17.97 12.52
C THR A 60 15.03 -16.72 12.05
N LEU A 61 14.31 -16.04 12.95
CA LEU A 61 13.60 -14.81 12.59
C LEU A 61 14.57 -13.78 12.01
N SER A 62 15.69 -13.51 12.69
CA SER A 62 16.73 -12.58 12.21
C SER A 62 17.30 -12.98 10.85
N ASN A 63 17.42 -14.28 10.56
CA ASN A 63 17.86 -14.70 9.23
C ASN A 63 16.77 -14.51 8.18
N VAL A 64 15.50 -14.80 8.49
CA VAL A 64 14.38 -14.63 7.55
C VAL A 64 14.13 -13.16 7.24
N THR A 65 14.25 -12.28 8.24
CA THR A 65 14.11 -10.83 8.07
C THR A 65 15.40 -10.17 7.58
N GLU A 66 16.46 -10.93 7.36
CA GLU A 66 17.79 -10.41 6.98
C GLU A 66 18.30 -9.32 7.93
N ASN A 67 18.02 -9.48 9.22
CA ASN A 67 18.29 -8.52 10.29
C ASN A 67 17.61 -7.15 10.06
N ALA A 68 16.43 -7.13 9.43
CA ALA A 68 15.64 -5.93 9.30
C ALA A 68 15.41 -5.27 10.67
N ASN A 69 15.64 -3.95 10.75
CA ASN A 69 15.28 -3.15 11.91
C ASN A 69 13.76 -3.09 12.08
N PHE A 70 13.03 -3.01 10.97
CA PHE A 70 11.57 -2.88 10.95
C PHE A 70 10.88 -3.94 10.09
N VAL A 71 9.72 -4.40 10.55
CA VAL A 71 8.77 -5.22 9.79
C VAL A 71 7.41 -4.53 9.78
N THR A 72 6.85 -4.25 8.59
CA THR A 72 5.55 -3.55 8.48
C THR A 72 4.82 -3.81 7.15
N ASP A 73 3.82 -3.00 6.83
CA ASP A 73 3.13 -2.98 5.56
C ASP A 73 3.43 -1.67 4.79
N ARG A 74 3.35 -1.74 3.46
CA ARG A 74 3.59 -0.60 2.56
C ARG A 74 2.73 0.63 2.88
N THR A 75 1.49 0.43 3.32
CA THR A 75 0.56 1.53 3.61
C THR A 75 1.07 2.36 4.78
N SER A 76 1.61 1.72 5.82
CA SER A 76 2.16 2.40 6.99
C SER A 76 3.34 3.29 6.61
N LEU A 77 4.29 2.77 5.82
CA LEU A 77 5.41 3.56 5.31
C LEU A 77 4.94 4.76 4.46
N SER A 78 3.97 4.52 3.58
CA SER A 78 3.39 5.58 2.73
C SER A 78 2.73 6.66 3.58
N LYS A 79 1.89 6.28 4.56
CA LYS A 79 1.18 7.23 5.43
C LYS A 79 2.14 8.12 6.22
N ILE A 80 3.20 7.54 6.80
CA ILE A 80 4.21 8.32 7.52
C ILE A 80 4.92 9.26 6.54
N ALA A 81 5.45 8.74 5.42
CA ALA A 81 6.22 9.53 4.45
C ALA A 81 5.42 10.72 3.88
N THR A 82 4.12 10.58 3.68
CA THR A 82 3.27 11.64 3.12
C THR A 82 2.87 12.71 4.13
N THR A 83 3.09 12.47 5.43
CA THR A 83 2.65 13.35 6.52
C THR A 83 3.03 14.82 6.36
N PRO A 84 4.27 15.19 5.94
CA PRO A 84 4.69 16.59 5.87
C PRO A 84 3.87 17.46 4.92
N TYR A 85 3.24 16.86 3.91
CA TYR A 85 2.49 17.59 2.88
C TYR A 85 1.01 17.19 2.81
N GLU A 86 0.54 16.40 3.76
CA GLU A 86 -0.87 16.00 3.86
C GLU A 86 -1.75 17.21 4.22
N ASP A 87 -2.98 17.25 3.73
CA ASP A 87 -3.90 18.40 3.89
C ASP A 87 -4.58 18.47 5.28
N ARG A 88 -3.96 17.88 6.31
CA ARG A 88 -4.42 17.86 7.70
C ARG A 88 -5.82 17.29 7.90
N THR A 89 -6.30 16.49 6.95
CA THR A 89 -7.64 15.89 7.04
C THR A 89 -7.63 14.58 7.81
N PHE A 90 -6.58 13.77 7.67
CA PHE A 90 -6.52 12.43 8.27
C PHE A 90 -5.24 12.23 9.07
N GLY A 91 -5.41 11.79 10.32
CA GLY A 91 -4.31 11.32 11.16
C GLY A 91 -3.93 9.89 10.86
N TRP A 92 -2.96 9.37 11.59
CA TRP A 92 -2.65 7.94 11.60
C TRP A 92 -2.20 7.51 12.98
N LYS A 93 -2.41 6.23 13.29
CA LYS A 93 -2.01 5.62 14.56
C LYS A 93 -1.40 4.25 14.28
N LEU A 94 -0.26 3.95 14.88
CA LEU A 94 0.49 2.70 14.71
C LEU A 94 0.81 2.12 16.08
N GLN A 95 0.76 0.80 16.20
CA GLN A 95 1.31 0.05 17.31
C GLN A 95 2.66 -0.53 16.89
N CYS A 96 3.68 -0.31 17.71
CA CYS A 96 5.02 -0.81 17.49
C CYS A 96 5.42 -1.73 18.64
N ARG A 97 6.00 -2.89 18.34
CA ARG A 97 6.51 -3.85 19.34
C ARG A 97 7.84 -4.41 18.89
N ARG A 98 8.80 -4.48 19.81
CA ARG A 98 10.10 -5.12 19.56
C ARG A 98 10.02 -6.61 19.91
N ILE A 99 10.53 -7.42 18.99
CA ILE A 99 10.69 -8.86 19.13
C ILE A 99 12.14 -9.19 18.75
N GLY A 100 12.94 -9.62 19.74
CA GLY A 100 14.39 -9.68 19.61
C GLY A 100 14.96 -8.32 19.19
N LYS A 101 15.61 -8.28 18.02
CA LYS A 101 16.20 -7.06 17.42
C LYS A 101 15.30 -6.33 16.41
N THR A 102 14.15 -6.90 16.08
CA THR A 102 13.28 -6.39 15.01
C THR A 102 12.03 -5.74 15.60
N ILE A 103 11.67 -4.58 15.08
CA ILE A 103 10.47 -3.83 15.47
C ILE A 103 9.36 -4.10 14.45
N PHE A 104 8.25 -4.64 14.93
CA PHE A 104 7.05 -4.82 14.13
C PHE A 104 6.16 -3.59 14.29
N MET A 105 5.65 -3.06 13.18
CA MET A 105 4.76 -1.89 13.17
C MET A 105 3.45 -2.26 12.48
N CYS A 106 2.35 -2.18 13.22
CA CYS A 106 1.02 -2.44 12.71
C CYS A 106 0.14 -1.18 12.81
N PRO A 107 -0.56 -0.77 11.74
CA PRO A 107 -1.51 0.32 11.84
C PRO A 107 -2.70 -0.08 12.71
N TYR A 108 -3.15 0.85 13.57
CA TYR A 108 -4.46 0.75 14.18
C TYR A 108 -5.52 0.94 13.11
N LYS A 109 -6.65 0.27 13.29
CA LYS A 109 -7.89 0.75 12.67
C LYS A 109 -8.37 1.93 13.50
N VAL A 110 -8.24 3.12 12.94
CA VAL A 110 -8.89 4.30 13.52
C VAL A 110 -10.39 4.13 13.25
N LEU A 111 -11.24 4.27 14.27
CA LEU A 111 -12.69 4.05 14.13
C LEU A 111 -13.30 4.96 13.04
N GLU A 112 -12.79 6.19 12.90
CA GLU A 112 -13.18 7.14 11.84
C GLU A 112 -12.81 6.66 10.44
N GLU A 113 -11.70 5.91 10.28
CA GLU A 113 -11.37 5.29 9.00
C GLU A 113 -12.44 4.26 8.62
N ASN A 114 -12.98 3.48 9.57
CA ASN A 114 -14.03 2.49 9.28
C ASN A 114 -15.34 3.14 8.80
N GLU A 115 -15.75 4.27 9.38
CA GLU A 115 -16.94 5.00 8.94
C GLU A 115 -16.75 5.57 7.53
N HIS A 116 -15.58 6.12 7.22
CA HIS A 116 -15.25 6.59 5.87
C HIS A 116 -15.15 5.45 4.86
N PHE A 117 -14.48 4.34 5.19
CA PHE A 117 -14.31 3.16 4.33
C PHE A 117 -15.64 2.45 4.03
N ASN A 118 -16.64 2.59 4.90
CA ASN A 118 -17.98 2.03 4.69
C ASN A 118 -18.94 2.97 3.96
N SER A 119 -18.51 4.17 3.56
CA SER A 119 -19.37 5.05 2.75
C SER A 119 -19.68 4.42 1.39
N PRO A 120 -20.92 4.59 0.85
CA PRO A 120 -21.29 4.05 -0.46
C PRO A 120 -20.31 4.44 -1.58
N LEU A 121 -19.81 5.68 -1.55
CA LEU A 121 -18.83 6.17 -2.51
C LEU A 121 -17.48 5.44 -2.41
N GLN A 122 -17.00 5.11 -1.22
CA GLN A 122 -15.76 4.34 -1.05
C GLN A 122 -15.93 2.88 -1.49
N GLN A 123 -17.10 2.29 -1.23
CA GLN A 123 -17.43 0.95 -1.71
C GLN A 123 -17.47 0.91 -3.25
N GLU A 124 -18.12 1.89 -3.88
CA GLU A 124 -18.14 2.05 -5.34
C GLU A 124 -16.71 2.21 -5.89
N ASN A 125 -15.90 3.11 -5.32
CA ASN A 125 -14.52 3.32 -5.77
C ASN A 125 -13.66 2.05 -5.60
N SER A 126 -13.89 1.28 -4.53
CA SER A 126 -13.21 0.00 -4.29
C SER A 126 -13.60 -1.02 -5.36
N TYR A 127 -14.90 -1.17 -5.62
CA TYR A 127 -15.43 -2.03 -6.67
C TYR A 127 -14.89 -1.65 -8.06
N VAL A 128 -14.93 -0.37 -8.43
CA VAL A 128 -14.40 0.16 -9.69
C VAL A 128 -12.93 -0.23 -9.89
N ARG A 129 -12.11 -0.10 -8.85
CA ARG A 129 -10.69 -0.48 -8.92
C ARG A 129 -10.52 -1.98 -9.16
N GLU A 130 -11.29 -2.82 -8.48
CA GLU A 130 -11.19 -4.28 -8.66
C GLU A 130 -11.73 -4.73 -10.03
N LYS A 131 -12.82 -4.13 -10.52
CA LYS A 131 -13.35 -4.38 -11.87
C LYS A 131 -12.32 -3.98 -12.92
N LEU A 132 -11.73 -2.79 -12.80
CA LEU A 132 -10.66 -2.32 -13.67
C LEU A 132 -9.46 -3.26 -13.64
N ARG A 133 -9.01 -3.73 -12.47
CA ARG A 133 -7.94 -4.73 -12.36
C ARG A 133 -8.28 -6.01 -13.13
N ASN A 134 -9.52 -6.49 -13.04
CA ASN A 134 -9.93 -7.67 -13.80
C ASN A 134 -9.91 -7.41 -15.30
N ILE A 135 -10.44 -6.28 -15.76
CA ILE A 135 -10.45 -5.91 -17.19
C ILE A 135 -9.03 -5.88 -17.76
N VAL A 136 -8.12 -5.16 -17.11
CA VAL A 136 -6.74 -5.02 -17.63
C VAL A 136 -5.90 -6.28 -17.46
N THR A 137 -6.37 -7.27 -16.69
CA THR A 137 -5.70 -8.57 -16.52
C THR A 137 -6.34 -9.70 -17.31
N MET A 138 -7.36 -9.45 -18.12
CA MET A 138 -8.01 -10.49 -18.92
C MET A 138 -7.66 -10.41 -20.42
N PRO A 139 -7.41 -11.55 -21.08
CA PRO A 139 -7.36 -11.58 -22.53
C PRO A 139 -8.68 -11.06 -23.11
N TYR A 140 -8.63 -10.18 -24.11
CA TYR A 140 -9.83 -9.57 -24.72
C TYR A 140 -10.85 -10.60 -25.24
N SER A 141 -10.38 -11.76 -25.74
CA SER A 141 -11.22 -12.89 -26.15
C SER A 141 -12.10 -13.44 -25.03
N ASP A 142 -11.64 -13.33 -23.79
CA ASP A 142 -12.27 -13.88 -22.60
C ASP A 142 -13.17 -12.85 -21.95
N PHE A 143 -12.94 -11.56 -22.22
CA PHE A 143 -13.78 -10.45 -21.77
C PHE A 143 -15.20 -10.52 -22.38
N LYS A 144 -15.32 -10.88 -23.67
CA LYS A 144 -16.62 -10.98 -24.36
C LYS A 144 -17.48 -12.18 -23.92
N ASN A 145 -16.86 -13.22 -23.36
CA ASN A 145 -17.52 -14.48 -23.01
C ASN A 145 -17.61 -14.70 -21.49
N MET A 146 -17.42 -13.64 -20.71
CA MET A 146 -17.31 -13.73 -19.27
C MET A 146 -18.69 -13.97 -18.63
N GLU A 147 -18.95 -15.18 -18.14
CA GLU A 147 -19.79 -15.34 -16.95
C GLU A 147 -19.03 -14.69 -15.80
N SER A 148 -19.60 -13.64 -15.23
CA SER A 148 -18.86 -12.72 -14.38
C SER A 148 -18.29 -13.40 -13.11
N PRO A 149 -16.98 -13.34 -12.87
CA PRO A 149 -16.40 -13.80 -11.62
C PRO A 149 -16.75 -12.81 -10.51
N TYR A 150 -17.29 -13.34 -9.42
CA TYR A 150 -17.41 -12.66 -8.14
C TYR A 150 -16.11 -11.90 -7.80
N LEU A 151 -16.19 -10.58 -7.71
CA LEU A 151 -15.06 -9.73 -7.36
C LEU A 151 -14.77 -9.86 -5.86
N ASN A 152 -13.62 -10.41 -5.52
CA ASN A 152 -13.19 -10.60 -4.13
C ASN A 152 -11.84 -9.91 -3.86
N PRO A 153 -11.81 -8.72 -3.25
CA PRO A 153 -10.59 -7.96 -2.94
C PRO A 153 -9.77 -8.57 -1.78
N ASN A 154 -10.28 -9.62 -1.13
CA ASN A 154 -9.53 -10.39 -0.13
C ASN A 154 -8.50 -11.32 -0.80
N ASN A 155 -8.74 -11.72 -2.04
CA ASN A 155 -7.76 -12.42 -2.86
C ASN A 155 -6.69 -11.43 -3.32
N SER A 156 -5.58 -11.40 -2.59
CA SER A 156 -4.49 -10.45 -2.80
C SER A 156 -3.17 -11.16 -3.04
N TYR A 157 -2.35 -10.56 -3.88
CA TYR A 157 -0.97 -10.97 -4.10
C TYR A 157 -0.06 -9.89 -3.50
N HIS A 158 0.94 -10.33 -2.74
CA HIS A 158 1.86 -9.45 -2.04
C HIS A 158 3.31 -9.76 -2.42
N HIS A 159 4.07 -8.72 -2.72
CA HIS A 159 5.53 -8.76 -2.69
C HIS A 159 6.02 -8.48 -1.28
N VAL A 160 7.05 -9.20 -0.86
CA VAL A 160 7.81 -8.86 0.35
C VAL A 160 9.10 -8.20 -0.11
N ASN A 161 9.27 -6.95 0.30
CA ASN A 161 10.39 -6.12 -0.07
C ASN A 161 11.28 -5.90 1.16
N LEU A 162 12.59 -5.91 0.95
CA LEU A 162 13.57 -5.41 1.90
C LEU A 162 14.21 -4.17 1.29
N VAL A 163 14.18 -3.05 2.01
CA VAL A 163 14.79 -1.80 1.57
C VAL A 163 15.65 -1.21 2.68
N GLU A 164 16.61 -0.39 2.28
CA GLU A 164 17.45 0.37 3.19
C GLU A 164 17.08 1.85 3.08
N LEU A 165 16.66 2.43 4.20
CA LEU A 165 16.43 3.87 4.33
C LEU A 165 17.68 4.48 4.95
N CYS A 166 18.33 5.35 4.20
CA CYS A 166 19.57 6.00 4.63
C CYS A 166 19.35 7.50 4.78
N ASN A 167 19.75 8.06 5.92
CA ASN A 167 19.94 9.50 6.06
C ASN A 167 21.43 9.81 5.87
N LYS A 168 21.78 10.45 4.74
CA LYS A 168 23.17 10.75 4.37
C LYS A 168 23.84 11.72 5.35
N GLU A 169 23.07 12.58 6.00
CA GLU A 169 23.62 13.56 6.93
C GLU A 169 24.02 12.92 8.27
N GLU A 170 23.27 11.91 8.69
CA GLU A 170 23.46 11.27 10.00
C GLU A 170 24.29 9.97 9.96
N SER A 171 24.66 9.48 8.77
CA SER A 171 25.29 8.15 8.59
C SER A 171 24.51 7.01 9.24
N ALA A 172 23.21 7.21 9.45
CA ALA A 172 22.29 6.25 10.06
C ALA A 172 21.44 5.59 8.99
N GLN A 173 21.16 4.31 9.20
CA GLN A 173 20.50 3.45 8.22
C GLN A 173 19.52 2.52 8.92
N PHE A 174 18.33 2.39 8.34
CA PHE A 174 17.34 1.41 8.78
C PHE A 174 16.97 0.46 7.64
N SER A 175 17.10 -0.83 7.89
CA SER A 175 16.56 -1.87 7.03
C SER A 175 15.09 -2.12 7.37
N VAL A 176 14.24 -2.12 6.35
CA VAL A 176 12.79 -2.24 6.49
C VAL A 176 12.30 -3.38 5.60
N LEU A 177 11.78 -4.43 6.22
CA LEU A 177 11.07 -5.51 5.54
C LEU A 177 9.57 -5.21 5.55
N TYR A 178 8.91 -5.23 4.39
CA TYR A 178 7.48 -4.94 4.35
C TYR A 178 6.76 -5.66 3.23
N ALA A 179 5.46 -5.90 3.43
CA ALA A 179 4.59 -6.42 2.39
C ALA A 179 3.90 -5.31 1.60
N SER A 180 3.88 -5.46 0.28
CA SER A 180 3.17 -4.58 -0.66
C SER A 180 2.17 -5.39 -1.44
N GLN A 181 0.88 -5.06 -1.33
CA GLN A 181 -0.11 -5.59 -2.27
C GLN A 181 0.23 -5.07 -3.68
N VAL A 182 0.31 -5.98 -4.63
CA VAL A 182 0.57 -5.68 -6.04
C VAL A 182 -0.72 -5.88 -6.82
N ASP A 183 -1.10 -4.90 -7.65
CA ASP A 183 -2.29 -5.01 -8.47
C ASP A 183 -2.09 -6.05 -9.58
N ILE A 184 -1.03 -5.90 -10.39
CA ILE A 184 -0.71 -6.80 -11.50
C ILE A 184 0.80 -6.97 -11.68
N LEU A 185 1.20 -8.02 -12.42
CA LEU A 185 2.60 -8.24 -12.82
C LEU A 185 2.75 -8.20 -14.34
N LYS A 186 3.50 -7.22 -14.85
CA LYS A 186 3.85 -7.09 -16.26
C LYS A 186 5.30 -7.52 -16.45
N LYS A 187 5.53 -8.61 -17.19
CA LYS A 187 6.87 -9.22 -17.37
C LYS A 187 7.61 -9.48 -16.04
N GLY A 188 6.87 -9.86 -14.99
CA GLY A 188 7.42 -10.13 -13.65
C GLY A 188 7.67 -8.89 -12.79
N LYS A 189 7.40 -7.68 -13.30
CA LYS A 189 7.50 -6.43 -12.54
C LYS A 189 6.13 -5.95 -12.05
N PRO A 190 6.04 -5.37 -10.84
CA PRO A 190 4.82 -4.73 -10.36
C PRO A 190 4.36 -3.59 -11.27
N VAL A 191 3.05 -3.56 -11.53
CA VAL A 191 2.37 -2.39 -12.10
C VAL A 191 1.17 -2.10 -11.20
N GLU A 192 0.98 -0.83 -10.87
CA GLU A 192 -0.12 -0.37 -10.03
C GLU A 192 -1.24 0.19 -10.89
N ILE A 193 -2.48 0.11 -10.40
CA ILE A 193 -3.66 0.59 -11.11
C ILE A 193 -4.32 1.69 -10.29
N ARG A 194 -4.57 2.84 -10.91
CA ARG A 194 -5.35 3.91 -10.30
C ARG A 194 -6.51 4.33 -11.17
N CYS A 195 -7.60 4.68 -10.51
CA CYS A 195 -8.77 5.26 -11.14
C CYS A 195 -9.07 6.58 -10.45
N HIS A 196 -9.42 7.62 -11.22
CA HIS A 196 -9.88 8.88 -10.67
C HIS A 196 -11.00 9.50 -11.51
N THR A 197 -11.76 10.39 -10.89
CA THR A 197 -12.78 11.18 -11.55
C THR A 197 -12.24 12.54 -12.00
N GLY A 198 -12.65 13.02 -13.18
CA GLY A 198 -12.32 14.34 -13.71
C GLY A 198 -10.94 14.46 -14.35
N ASN A 199 -10.55 15.67 -14.74
CA ASN A 199 -9.29 15.91 -15.46
C ASN A 199 -8.06 15.85 -14.54
N PHE A 200 -6.95 15.39 -15.11
CA PHE A 200 -5.62 15.43 -14.49
C PHE A 200 -5.15 16.87 -14.22
N GLY A 201 -4.28 17.06 -13.22
CA GLY A 201 -3.48 18.28 -13.08
C GLY A 201 -4.15 19.50 -12.42
N ALA A 202 -5.42 19.43 -12.00
CA ALA A 202 -6.11 20.59 -11.44
C ALA A 202 -6.27 20.55 -9.91
N GLY A 203 -5.66 21.53 -9.22
CA GLY A 203 -6.00 21.94 -7.86
C GLY A 203 -5.31 21.20 -6.71
N LYS A 204 -5.62 21.62 -5.47
CA LYS A 204 -5.01 21.10 -4.23
C LYS A 204 -5.20 19.59 -4.04
N ALA A 205 -6.32 19.04 -4.50
CA ALA A 205 -6.60 17.61 -4.43
C ALA A 205 -5.62 16.77 -5.28
N TRP A 206 -5.11 17.32 -6.39
CA TRP A 206 -4.14 16.63 -7.23
C TRP A 206 -2.77 16.54 -6.55
N ARG A 207 -2.34 17.60 -5.87
CA ARG A 207 -1.12 17.63 -5.05
C ARG A 207 -1.09 16.49 -4.01
N SER A 208 -2.11 16.40 -3.16
CA SER A 208 -2.15 15.38 -2.10
C SER A 208 -2.29 13.97 -2.68
N LYS A 209 -3.07 13.81 -3.75
CA LYS A 209 -3.33 12.50 -4.39
C LYS A 209 -2.08 11.94 -5.07
N THR A 210 -1.39 12.74 -5.87
CA THR A 210 -0.18 12.32 -6.60
C THR A 210 0.94 11.93 -5.64
N MET A 211 1.10 12.62 -4.51
CA MET A 211 2.05 12.26 -3.47
C MET A 211 1.76 10.86 -2.90
N LYS A 212 0.52 10.62 -2.47
CA LYS A 212 0.10 9.31 -1.91
C LYS A 212 0.28 8.18 -2.90
N TRP A 213 -0.08 8.43 -4.15
CA TRP A 213 0.10 7.49 -5.25
C TRP A 213 1.57 7.21 -5.50
N TYR A 214 2.40 8.24 -5.61
CA TYR A 214 3.84 8.10 -5.83
C TYR A 214 4.51 7.22 -4.78
N PHE A 215 4.32 7.51 -3.49
CA PHE A 215 4.92 6.69 -2.43
C PHE A 215 4.36 5.28 -2.39
N GLN A 216 3.09 5.11 -2.73
CA GLN A 216 2.52 3.79 -2.93
C GLN A 216 3.29 3.01 -4.02
N PHE A 217 3.48 3.59 -5.20
CA PHE A 217 4.14 2.94 -6.33
C PHE A 217 5.61 2.65 -6.07
N VAL A 218 6.34 3.63 -5.51
CA VAL A 218 7.77 3.48 -5.20
C VAL A 218 7.97 2.36 -4.19
N PHE A 219 7.16 2.31 -3.12
CA PHE A 219 7.29 1.23 -2.14
C PHE A 219 6.83 -0.13 -2.67
N SER A 220 5.95 -0.20 -3.66
CA SER A 220 5.65 -1.47 -4.33
C SER A 220 6.68 -1.90 -5.38
N GLY A 221 7.63 -1.02 -5.72
CA GLY A 221 8.61 -1.25 -6.79
C GLY A 221 8.00 -1.16 -8.19
N ALA A 222 6.89 -0.44 -8.34
CA ALA A 222 6.23 -0.25 -9.62
C ALA A 222 6.88 0.90 -10.41
N ASP A 223 7.50 0.55 -11.55
CA ASP A 223 8.08 1.52 -12.49
C ASP A 223 7.00 2.16 -13.40
N GLU A 224 5.86 1.48 -13.54
CA GLU A 224 4.73 1.84 -14.40
C GLU A 224 3.41 1.79 -13.62
N VAL A 225 2.46 2.63 -14.04
CA VAL A 225 1.12 2.73 -13.47
C VAL A 225 0.11 2.77 -14.60
N ILE A 226 -0.94 1.97 -14.52
CA ILE A 226 -2.11 2.13 -15.37
C ILE A 226 -3.05 3.13 -14.68
N ILE A 227 -3.33 4.25 -15.34
CA ILE A 227 -4.27 5.24 -14.84
C ILE A 227 -5.52 5.24 -15.71
N ALA A 228 -6.67 5.06 -15.08
CA ALA A 228 -7.97 5.22 -15.69
C ALA A 228 -8.67 6.50 -15.22
N ARG A 229 -9.35 7.19 -16.13
CA ARG A 229 -10.27 8.29 -15.82
C ARG A 229 -11.70 7.79 -15.89
N LYS A 230 -12.43 7.94 -14.80
CA LYS A 230 -13.87 7.67 -14.69
C LYS A 230 -14.66 8.96 -14.94
N SER A 231 -15.79 8.82 -15.63
CA SER A 231 -16.78 9.87 -15.76
C SER A 231 -17.33 10.32 -14.40
N ARG A 232 -17.86 11.55 -14.33
CA ARG A 232 -18.48 12.09 -13.11
C ARG A 232 -19.88 11.51 -12.87
N ASP A 233 -20.64 11.34 -13.95
CA ASP A 233 -22.08 11.08 -13.88
C ASP A 233 -22.41 9.60 -14.05
N HIS A 234 -21.45 8.82 -14.54
CA HIS A 234 -21.61 7.39 -14.80
C HIS A 234 -20.40 6.59 -14.30
N LEU A 235 -20.62 5.31 -13.98
CA LEU A 235 -19.57 4.32 -13.72
C LEU A 235 -18.81 3.93 -15.01
N LYS A 236 -18.51 4.91 -15.86
CA LYS A 236 -17.88 4.71 -17.17
C LYS A 236 -16.41 5.11 -17.14
N ILE A 237 -15.55 4.29 -17.73
CA ILE A 237 -14.15 4.67 -17.99
C ILE A 237 -14.05 5.40 -19.32
N GLU A 238 -13.52 6.61 -19.29
CA GLU A 238 -13.39 7.52 -20.45
C GLU A 238 -11.98 7.50 -21.05
N PHE A 239 -10.99 7.01 -20.30
CA PHE A 239 -9.58 7.01 -20.69
C PHE A 239 -8.80 6.01 -19.84
N ILE A 240 -7.82 5.33 -20.45
CA ILE A 240 -6.84 4.47 -19.79
C ILE A 240 -5.48 4.77 -20.41
N ASP A 241 -4.44 4.92 -19.59
CA ASP A 241 -3.08 5.13 -20.06
C ASP A 241 -2.05 4.46 -19.15
N GLU A 242 -0.89 4.16 -19.72
CA GLU A 242 0.28 3.66 -19.02
C GLU A 242 1.28 4.78 -18.79
N VAL A 243 1.49 5.12 -17.52
CA VAL A 243 2.28 6.26 -17.12
C VAL A 243 3.49 5.79 -16.30
N PRO A 244 4.72 6.18 -16.66
CA PRO A 244 5.89 5.96 -15.83
C PRO A 244 5.75 6.61 -14.44
N THR A 245 6.06 5.86 -13.37
CA THR A 245 5.98 6.36 -11.97
C THR A 245 6.77 7.64 -11.74
N LYS A 246 7.88 7.84 -12.46
CA LYS A 246 8.74 9.03 -12.36
C LYS A 246 8.03 10.34 -12.71
N ILE A 247 6.97 10.30 -13.52
CA ILE A 247 6.25 11.52 -13.95
C ILE A 247 5.59 12.21 -12.76
N PHE A 248 5.02 11.45 -11.81
CA PHE A 248 4.40 12.02 -10.61
C PHE A 248 5.37 12.83 -9.76
N ARG A 249 6.64 12.39 -9.68
CA ARG A 249 7.70 13.15 -8.99
C ARG A 249 8.11 14.38 -9.79
N ALA A 250 8.33 14.23 -11.10
CA ALA A 250 8.74 15.34 -11.96
C ALA A 250 7.72 16.48 -11.92
N GLU A 251 6.42 16.17 -12.04
CA GLU A 251 5.34 17.15 -11.92
C GLU A 251 5.33 17.84 -10.55
N ALA A 252 5.52 17.06 -9.48
CA ALA A 252 5.52 17.62 -8.13
C ALA A 252 6.70 18.55 -7.86
N GLU A 253 7.88 18.24 -8.40
CA GLU A 253 9.07 19.08 -8.31
C GLU A 253 8.90 20.37 -9.15
N GLU A 254 8.42 20.25 -10.39
CA GLU A 254 8.16 21.39 -11.28
C GLU A 254 7.16 22.39 -10.65
N ASN A 255 6.13 21.86 -9.99
CA ASN A 255 5.10 22.68 -9.35
C ASN A 255 5.38 23.00 -7.87
N MET A 256 6.54 22.61 -7.33
CA MET A 256 6.93 22.81 -5.92
C MET A 256 5.88 22.30 -4.92
N TRP A 257 5.22 21.19 -5.22
CA TRP A 257 4.12 20.64 -4.41
C TRP A 257 4.61 19.85 -3.20
N TRP A 258 5.57 18.96 -3.39
CA TRP A 258 6.16 18.13 -2.36
C TRP A 258 7.53 17.66 -2.86
N THR A 259 8.41 17.27 -1.94
CA THR A 259 9.72 16.75 -2.31
C THR A 259 9.87 15.33 -1.80
N GLN A 260 10.46 14.45 -2.60
CA GLN A 260 10.75 13.07 -2.18
C GLN A 260 11.63 13.07 -0.92
N ASN A 261 12.63 13.96 -0.87
CA ASN A 261 13.53 14.06 0.27
C ASN A 261 12.79 14.47 1.55
N GLY A 262 11.94 15.50 1.52
CA GLY A 262 11.19 15.91 2.71
C GLY A 262 10.30 14.79 3.27
N CYS A 263 9.65 14.03 2.39
CA CYS A 263 8.87 12.87 2.78
C CYS A 263 9.70 11.73 3.39
N LEU A 264 10.83 11.38 2.76
CA LEU A 264 11.69 10.29 3.23
C LEU A 264 12.47 10.66 4.50
N SER A 265 12.89 11.91 4.64
CA SER A 265 13.51 12.42 5.87
C SER A 265 12.53 12.34 7.03
N PHE A 266 11.26 12.75 6.84
CA PHE A 266 10.26 12.62 7.89
C PHE A 266 9.99 11.16 8.27
N LEU A 267 9.86 10.27 7.27
CA LEU A 267 9.75 8.83 7.54
C LEU A 267 10.94 8.32 8.36
N PHE A 268 12.16 8.72 7.99
CA PHE A 268 13.38 8.32 8.67
C PHE A 268 13.38 8.77 10.14
N GLU A 269 13.07 10.05 10.42
CA GLU A 269 13.03 10.58 11.79
C GLU A 269 11.98 9.86 12.66
N VAL A 270 10.80 9.55 12.11
CA VAL A 270 9.79 8.78 12.84
C VAL A 270 10.30 7.37 13.16
N LEU A 271 10.93 6.69 12.19
CA LEU A 271 11.49 5.36 12.43
C LEU A 271 12.62 5.41 13.46
N LYS A 272 13.49 6.42 13.40
CA LYS A 272 14.57 6.63 14.37
C LYS A 272 14.02 6.75 15.79
N GLU A 273 13.03 7.61 16.01
CA GLU A 273 12.43 7.81 17.33
C GLU A 273 11.76 6.52 17.84
N VAL A 274 11.05 5.78 16.97
CA VAL A 274 10.49 4.45 17.32
C VAL A 274 11.60 3.47 17.71
N HIS A 275 12.68 3.43 16.94
CA HIS A 275 13.81 2.55 17.17
C HIS A 275 14.43 2.80 18.54
N GLU A 276 14.81 4.05 18.81
CA GLU A 276 15.46 4.46 20.05
C GLU A 276 14.58 4.18 21.27
N LYS A 277 13.29 4.55 21.21
CA LYS A 277 12.36 4.31 22.33
C LYS A 277 12.19 2.81 22.63
N LEU A 278 11.94 1.97 21.62
CA LEU A 278 11.70 0.55 21.85
C LEU A 278 12.94 -0.25 22.26
N HIS A 279 14.14 0.19 21.88
CA HIS A 279 15.38 -0.42 22.35
C HIS A 279 15.70 -0.08 23.81
N ASN A 280 15.22 1.07 24.29
CA ASN A 280 15.34 1.46 25.70
C ASN A 280 14.25 0.86 26.61
N LEU A 281 13.29 0.14 26.05
CA LEU A 281 12.20 -0.51 26.80
C LEU A 281 12.42 -2.03 26.92
N PRO A 282 11.88 -2.64 28.00
CA PRO A 282 11.78 -4.09 28.09
C PRO A 282 11.09 -4.69 26.85
N GLU A 283 11.52 -5.89 26.48
CA GLU A 283 10.96 -6.58 25.33
C GLU A 283 9.45 -6.82 25.48
N GLY A 284 8.73 -6.77 24.37
CA GLY A 284 7.28 -6.96 24.34
C GLY A 284 6.48 -5.74 24.80
N LYS A 285 7.07 -4.65 25.27
CA LYS A 285 6.33 -3.39 25.51
C LYS A 285 5.77 -2.82 24.20
N ALA A 286 4.57 -2.23 24.27
CA ALA A 286 3.97 -1.57 23.11
C ALA A 286 4.30 -0.07 23.13
N LEU A 287 4.74 0.44 21.99
CA LEU A 287 4.84 1.87 21.70
C LEU A 287 3.74 2.22 20.71
N VAL A 288 2.86 3.12 21.09
CA VAL A 288 1.81 3.66 20.23
C VAL A 288 2.28 4.99 19.67
N VAL A 289 2.27 5.09 18.35
CA VAL A 289 2.68 6.29 17.61
C VAL A 289 1.47 6.89 16.93
N THR A 290 1.15 8.14 17.25
CA THR A 290 -0.05 8.82 16.76
C THR A 290 0.31 10.15 16.12
N HIS A 291 -0.08 10.37 14.88
CA HIS A 291 -0.06 11.69 14.26
C HIS A 291 -1.45 12.32 14.33
N ASN A 292 -1.52 13.48 14.99
CA ASN A 292 -2.72 14.30 15.00
C ASN A 292 -2.59 15.40 13.90
N PRO A 293 -3.45 15.38 12.87
CA PRO A 293 -3.32 16.28 11.75
C PRO A 293 -3.58 17.76 12.11
N GLN A 294 -4.32 18.02 13.20
CA GLN A 294 -4.61 19.39 13.66
C GLN A 294 -3.40 20.05 14.33
N SER A 295 -2.64 19.29 15.12
CA SER A 295 -1.45 19.79 15.81
C SER A 295 -0.15 19.57 15.04
N THR A 296 -0.18 18.79 13.96
CA THR A 296 0.99 18.34 13.16
C THR A 296 2.04 17.56 13.97
N ASN A 297 1.75 17.23 15.22
CA ASN A 297 2.66 16.55 16.11
C ASN A 297 2.52 15.03 15.97
N VAL A 298 3.65 14.34 16.05
CA VAL A 298 3.72 12.90 16.25
C VAL A 298 3.94 12.63 17.74
N ILE A 299 3.03 11.89 18.35
CA ILE A 299 3.01 11.55 19.76
C ILE A 299 3.44 10.09 19.91
N PHE A 300 4.33 9.82 20.86
CA PHE A 300 4.89 8.51 21.14
C PHE A 300 4.56 8.12 22.58
N GLU A 301 3.71 7.12 22.77
CA GLU A 301 3.21 6.71 24.08
C GLU A 301 3.52 5.24 24.35
N VAL A 302 4.12 4.93 25.50
CA VAL A 302 4.25 3.54 25.96
C VAL A 302 2.92 3.14 26.58
N ARG A 303 2.35 2.03 26.09
CA ARG A 303 1.04 1.54 26.55
C ARG A 303 1.10 0.05 26.87
N ASP A 304 0.80 -0.29 28.12
CA ASP A 304 0.87 -1.66 28.63
C ASP A 304 -0.43 -2.44 28.41
N ASP A 305 -1.53 -1.73 28.20
CA ASP A 305 -2.90 -2.24 28.01
C ASP A 305 -3.21 -2.60 26.54
N GLU A 306 -2.34 -2.23 25.61
CA GLU A 306 -2.61 -2.44 24.19
C GLU A 306 -2.57 -3.94 23.85
N PRO A 307 -3.57 -4.49 23.12
CA PRO A 307 -3.55 -5.88 22.68
C PRO A 307 -2.30 -6.22 21.87
N ASN A 308 -1.85 -7.47 21.92
CA ASN A 308 -0.74 -7.89 21.07
C ASN A 308 -1.26 -8.21 19.66
N PHE A 309 -0.82 -7.44 18.65
CA PHE A 309 -1.19 -7.67 17.25
C PHE A 309 -0.39 -8.81 16.59
N ILE A 310 0.63 -9.32 17.27
CA ILE A 310 1.44 -10.44 16.79
C ILE A 310 0.68 -11.74 17.09
N PRO A 311 0.32 -12.54 16.07
CA PRO A 311 -0.42 -13.78 16.26
C PRO A 311 0.37 -14.78 17.10
N PHE A 312 -0.34 -15.58 17.89
CA PHE A 312 0.25 -16.63 18.72
C PHE A 312 1.03 -17.66 17.89
N GLU A 313 0.53 -17.99 16.70
CA GLU A 313 1.21 -18.91 15.77
C GLU A 313 2.57 -18.37 15.33
N PHE A 314 2.71 -17.04 15.23
CA PHE A 314 3.98 -16.41 14.88
C PHE A 314 5.00 -16.57 16.00
N THR A 315 4.60 -16.32 17.25
CA THR A 315 5.48 -16.48 18.41
C THR A 315 5.83 -17.95 18.67
N GLN A 316 4.92 -18.89 18.39
CA GLN A 316 5.24 -20.32 18.44
C GLN A 316 6.22 -20.75 17.35
N THR A 317 6.11 -20.18 16.15
CA THR A 317 7.02 -20.48 15.02
C THR A 317 8.44 -19.97 15.29
N PHE A 318 8.55 -18.89 16.06
CA PHE A 318 9.82 -18.29 16.47
C PHE A 318 9.90 -18.22 18.01
N PRO A 319 10.18 -19.33 18.72
CA PRO A 319 10.12 -19.39 20.19
C PRO A 319 11.39 -18.88 20.90
N ASN A 320 12.53 -18.81 20.19
CA ASN A 320 13.82 -18.39 20.72
C ASN A 320 14.15 -16.97 20.22
N LEU A 321 13.36 -16.00 20.64
CA LEU A 321 13.48 -14.58 20.25
C LEU A 321 14.56 -13.87 21.05
#